data_AF-A0A061HTV7-F1
#
_entry.id   AF-A0A061HTV7-F1
#
_cell.length_a   1.000
_cell.length_b   1.000
_cell.length_c   1.000
_cell.angle_alpha   90.00
_cell.angle_beta   90.00
_cell.angle_gamma   90.00
#
_symmetry.space_group_name_H-M   'P 1'
#
loop_
_entity.id
_entity.type
_entity.pdbx_description
1 polymer ?
#
loop_
_entity_poly.entity_id
_entity_poly.type
_entity_poly.pdbx_seq_one_letter_code
_entity_poly.pdbx_strand_id
1 'polypeptide(L)'
;MDLVEGKSPPLHSTPHYHPKTRGCSSRREIDRCLKKVSEGVEQFEDIWQKLHNAANANQKEKYEADLKKEIKKLQRLRDQIKTWVASNEIKDKRQLIENRKLIET
;
A
#
# COMPACT_ATOMS: atom_id res chain seq x y z
N MET A 1 17.96 47.45 35.33
CA MET A 1 18.30 47.45 33.90
C MET A 1 19.49 46.52 33.74
N ASP A 2 19.45 45.34 33.16
CA ASP A 2 18.41 44.51 32.56
C ASP A 2 18.96 43.07 32.54
N LEU A 3 18.05 42.10 32.67
CA LEU A 3 18.05 40.72 32.15
C LEU A 3 19.40 39.96 32.07
N VAL A 4 19.67 39.01 32.97
CA VAL A 4 19.20 37.59 32.96
C VAL A 4 19.72 36.78 31.77
N GLU A 5 20.48 35.74 32.14
CA GLU A 5 21.07 34.67 31.34
C GLU A 5 20.15 34.11 30.24
N GLY A 6 20.62 34.22 28.99
CA GLY A 6 20.06 33.51 27.84
C GLY A 6 20.45 32.03 27.85
N LYS A 7 19.78 31.25 28.69
CA LYS A 7 19.85 29.78 28.69
C LYS A 7 18.98 29.27 27.54
N SER A 8 19.61 28.80 26.46
CA SER A 8 18.91 28.16 25.34
C SER A 8 18.11 26.94 25.83
N PRO A 9 16.79 26.85 25.56
CA PRO A 9 16.04 25.64 25.83
C PRO A 9 16.38 24.54 24.81
N PRO A 10 16.42 23.26 25.21
CA PRO A 10 16.67 22.15 24.29
C PRO A 10 15.48 21.97 23.34
N LEU A 11 15.78 21.65 22.08
CA LEU A 11 14.81 21.29 21.05
C LEU A 11 13.94 20.14 21.55
N HIS A 12 12.70 20.49 21.87
CA HIS A 12 11.67 19.54 22.24
C HIS A 12 11.42 18.63 21.03
N SER A 13 11.89 17.37 21.10
CA SER A 13 11.40 16.30 20.25
C SER A 13 9.91 16.16 20.51
N THR A 14 9.08 16.78 19.67
CA THR A 14 7.64 16.60 19.72
C THR A 14 7.34 15.11 19.57
N PRO A 15 6.70 14.45 20.55
CA PRO A 15 6.23 13.09 20.34
C PRO A 15 5.15 13.16 19.27
N HIS A 16 5.46 12.65 18.08
CA HIS A 16 4.51 12.58 16.97
C HIS A 16 3.39 11.62 17.40
N TYR A 17 2.33 12.18 17.97
CA TYR A 17 1.13 11.47 18.38
C TYR A 17 0.55 10.83 17.11
N HIS A 18 0.84 9.55 16.89
CA HIS A 18 0.08 8.73 15.96
C HIS A 18 -1.10 8.19 16.76
N PRO A 19 -2.29 8.79 16.67
CA PRO A 19 -3.44 8.28 17.40
C PRO A 19 -3.70 6.85 16.92
N LYS A 20 -3.51 5.87 17.80
CA LYS A 20 -3.97 4.49 17.58
C LYS A 20 -5.50 4.52 17.55
N THR A 21 -6.06 4.72 16.37
CA THR A 21 -7.51 4.67 16.14
C THR A 21 -8.00 3.27 16.43
N ARG A 22 -8.81 3.15 17.48
CA ARG A 22 -9.51 1.93 17.89
C ARG A 22 -10.27 1.35 16.68
N GLY A 23 -10.07 0.05 16.44
CA GLY A 23 -10.57 -0.67 15.28
C GLY A 23 -12.09 -0.62 15.19
N CYS A 24 -12.58 0.16 14.22
CA CYS A 24 -13.88 -0.04 13.62
C CYS A 24 -13.82 -1.36 12.82
N SER A 25 -14.88 -2.16 12.82
CA SER A 25 -14.92 -3.49 12.19
C SER A 25 -14.52 -3.50 10.70
N SER A 26 -14.63 -2.35 10.02
CA SER A 26 -14.18 -2.09 8.64
C SER A 26 -12.66 -2.08 8.45
N ARG A 27 -11.87 -1.83 9.50
CA ARG A 27 -10.40 -1.77 9.40
C ARG A 27 -9.79 -3.12 9.03
N ARG A 28 -10.32 -4.22 9.59
CA ARG A 28 -9.86 -5.59 9.25
C ARG A 28 -10.09 -5.97 7.78
N GLU A 29 -11.13 -5.44 7.16
CA GLU A 29 -11.39 -5.70 5.73
C GLU A 29 -10.43 -4.93 4.85
N ILE A 30 -10.16 -3.68 5.21
CA ILE A 30 -9.15 -2.84 4.56
C ILE A 30 -7.78 -3.48 4.70
N ASP A 31 -7.34 -3.84 5.91
CA ASP A 31 -6.03 -4.45 6.16
C ASP A 31 -5.82 -5.74 5.35
N ARG A 32 -6.86 -6.59 5.25
CA ARG A 32 -6.81 -7.81 4.41
C ARG A 32 -6.67 -7.50 2.93
N CYS A 33 -7.33 -6.45 2.44
CA CYS A 33 -7.23 -6.04 1.05
C CYS A 33 -5.85 -5.43 0.75
N LEU A 34 -5.35 -4.56 1.63
CA LEU A 34 -4.00 -3.99 1.51
C LEU A 34 -2.93 -5.08 1.47
N LYS A 35 -3.05 -6.09 2.34
CA LYS A 35 -2.14 -7.25 2.33
C LYS A 35 -2.16 -7.99 0.98
N LYS A 36 -3.35 -8.21 0.40
CA LYS A 36 -3.48 -8.84 -0.93
C LYS A 36 -2.86 -8.01 -2.05
N VAL A 37 -2.90 -6.68 -1.94
CA VAL A 37 -2.22 -5.79 -2.90
C VAL A 37 -0.72 -6.01 -2.83
N SER A 38 -0.13 -5.97 -1.64
CA SER A 38 1.31 -6.21 -1.46
C SER A 38 1.73 -7.59 -1.97
N GLU A 39 1.01 -8.64 -1.60
CA GLU A 39 1.27 -10.01 -2.07
C GLU A 39 1.13 -10.13 -3.60
N GLY A 40 0.14 -9.48 -4.20
CA GLY A 40 -0.08 -9.50 -5.65
C GLY A 40 1.01 -8.76 -6.44
N VAL A 41 1.56 -7.69 -5.87
CA VAL A 41 2.65 -6.92 -6.49
C VAL A 41 3.95 -7.72 -6.45
N GLU A 42 4.28 -8.34 -5.31
CA GLU A 42 5.43 -9.25 -5.21
C GLU A 42 5.30 -10.43 -6.17
N GLN A 43 4.11 -11.03 -6.28
CA GLN A 43 3.86 -12.11 -7.25
C GLN A 43 3.98 -11.63 -8.70
N PHE A 44 3.48 -10.45 -9.03
CA PHE A 44 3.61 -9.88 -10.36
C PHE A 44 5.09 -9.72 -10.74
N GLU A 45 5.90 -9.18 -9.84
CA GLU A 45 7.33 -8.99 -10.06
C GLU A 45 8.08 -10.33 -10.20
N ASP A 46 7.77 -11.31 -9.35
CA ASP A 46 8.35 -12.67 -9.43
C ASP A 46 7.98 -13.38 -10.75
N ILE A 47 6.71 -13.32 -11.17
CA ILE A 47 6.26 -13.90 -12.45
C ILE A 47 6.91 -13.17 -13.63
N TRP A 48 7.05 -11.84 -13.56
CA TRP A 48 7.72 -11.05 -14.59
C TRP A 48 9.20 -11.43 -14.73
N GLN A 49 9.91 -11.56 -13.61
CA GLN A 49 11.30 -12.03 -13.61
C GLN A 49 11.41 -13.44 -14.19
N LYS A 50 10.50 -14.36 -13.84
CA LYS A 50 10.46 -15.71 -14.40
C LYS A 50 10.16 -15.73 -15.89
N LEU A 51 9.26 -14.87 -16.36
CA LEU A 51 8.96 -14.71 -17.79
C LEU A 51 10.18 -14.23 -18.58
N HIS A 52 10.92 -13.26 -18.02
CA HIS A 52 12.13 -12.73 -18.66
C HIS A 52 13.26 -13.76 -18.70
N ASN A 53 13.42 -14.55 -17.63
CA ASN A 53 14.42 -15.61 -17.54
C ASN A 53 14.02 -16.91 -18.25
N ALA A 54 12.74 -17.10 -18.59
CA ALA A 54 12.27 -18.31 -19.26
C ALA A 54 12.87 -18.42 -20.67
N ALA A 55 13.65 -19.47 -20.90
CA ALA A 55 14.23 -19.77 -22.20
C ALA A 55 13.25 -20.52 -23.13
N ASN A 56 12.18 -21.11 -22.58
CA ASN A 56 11.34 -22.08 -23.28
C ASN A 56 9.96 -21.48 -23.57
N ALA A 57 9.44 -21.65 -24.79
CA ALA A 57 8.15 -21.08 -25.21
C ALA A 57 6.97 -21.49 -24.32
N ASN A 58 6.89 -22.77 -23.93
CA ASN A 58 5.82 -23.29 -23.08
C ASN A 58 5.82 -22.67 -21.66
N GLN A 59 7.00 -22.33 -21.14
CA GLN A 59 7.13 -21.62 -19.86
C GLN A 59 6.74 -20.15 -20.01
N LYS A 60 7.12 -19.51 -21.11
CA LYS A 60 6.70 -18.13 -21.41
C LYS A 60 5.19 -18.02 -21.48
N GLU A 61 4.50 -18.86 -22.26
CA GLU A 61 3.03 -18.85 -22.33
C GLU A 61 2.38 -19.06 -20.96
N LYS A 62 2.91 -19.98 -20.14
CA LYS A 62 2.42 -20.19 -18.78
C LYS A 62 2.56 -18.94 -17.92
N TYR A 63 3.75 -18.33 -17.90
CA TYR A 63 4.01 -17.14 -17.10
C TYR A 63 3.22 -15.93 -17.62
N GLU A 64 3.01 -15.78 -18.93
CA GLU A 64 2.13 -14.74 -19.49
C GLU A 64 0.68 -14.93 -19.05
N ALA A 65 0.18 -16.17 -19.06
CA ALA A 65 -1.17 -16.47 -18.59
C ALA A 65 -1.34 -16.16 -17.10
N ASP A 66 -0.34 -16.48 -16.28
CA ASP A 66 -0.36 -16.19 -14.85
C ASP A 66 -0.19 -14.69 -14.55
N LEU A 67 0.69 -13.99 -15.28
CA LEU A 67 0.84 -12.54 -15.22
C LEU A 67 -0.48 -11.83 -15.56
N LYS A 68 -1.17 -12.28 -16.62
CA LYS A 68 -2.47 -11.73 -17.03
C LYS A 68 -3.55 -11.93 -15.96
N LYS A 69 -3.53 -13.06 -15.24
CA LYS A 69 -4.43 -13.29 -14.10
C LYS A 69 -4.09 -12.34 -12.95
N GLU A 70 -2.82 -12.14 -12.64
CA GLU A 70 -2.39 -11.29 -11.54
C GLU A 70 -2.72 -9.81 -11.79
N ILE A 71 -2.49 -9.31 -13.01
CA ILE A 71 -2.91 -7.98 -13.43
C ILE A 71 -4.42 -7.77 -13.20
N LYS A 72 -5.26 -8.74 -13.59
CA LYS A 72 -6.71 -8.66 -13.37
C LYS A 72 -7.07 -8.62 -11.88
N LYS A 73 -6.37 -9.36 -11.02
CA LYS A 73 -6.59 -9.32 -9.57
C LYS A 73 -6.21 -7.97 -8.98
N LEU A 74 -5.04 -7.45 -9.34
CA LEU A 74 -4.57 -6.13 -8.90
C LEU A 74 -5.54 -5.02 -9.33
N GLN A 75 -6.04 -5.07 -10.57
CA GLN A 75 -7.09 -4.14 -11.05
C GLN A 75 -8.36 -4.20 -10.19
N ARG A 76 -8.83 -5.41 -9.83
CA ARG A 76 -10.02 -5.57 -8.96
C ARG A 76 -9.79 -4.97 -7.57
N LEU A 77 -8.62 -5.19 -6.98
CA LEU A 77 -8.26 -4.61 -5.69
C LEU A 77 -8.17 -3.08 -5.78
N ARG A 78 -7.62 -2.55 -6.88
CA ARG A 78 -7.54 -1.11 -7.16
C ARG A 78 -8.92 -0.46 -7.25
N ASP A 79 -9.88 -1.10 -7.91
CA ASP A 79 -11.26 -0.61 -7.98
C ASP A 79 -11.99 -0.70 -6.63
N GLN A 80 -11.75 -1.76 -5.85
CA GLN A 80 -12.25 -1.86 -4.48
C GLN A 80 -11.70 -0.75 -3.59
N ILE A 81 -10.39 -0.48 -3.68
CA ILE A 81 -9.74 0.62 -2.98
C ILE A 81 -10.32 1.97 -3.43
N LYS A 82 -10.58 2.16 -4.73
CA LYS A 82 -11.23 3.37 -5.26
C LYS A 82 -12.61 3.60 -4.63
N THR A 83 -13.44 2.55 -4.52
CA THR A 83 -14.74 2.61 -3.84
C THR A 83 -14.60 3.01 -2.36
N TRP A 84 -13.60 2.46 -1.66
CA TRP A 84 -13.32 2.81 -0.27
C TRP A 84 -12.78 4.23 -0.08
N VAL A 85 -11.96 4.72 -1.00
CA VAL A 85 -11.51 6.13 -1.02
C VAL A 85 -12.69 7.07 -1.25
N ALA A 86 -13.68 6.67 -2.05
CA ALA A 86 -14.91 7.46 -2.26
C ALA A 86 -15.89 7.37 -1.07
N SER A 87 -15.83 6.33 -0.25
CA SER A 87 -16.70 6.18 0.93
C SER A 87 -16.36 7.19 2.04
N ASN A 88 -17.39 7.77 2.66
CA ASN A 88 -17.24 8.68 3.81
C ASN A 88 -17.11 7.94 5.15
N GLU A 89 -17.33 6.62 5.18
CA GLU A 89 -17.20 5.82 6.41
C GLU A 89 -15.73 5.60 6.81
N ILE A 90 -14.80 5.77 5.87
CA ILE A 90 -13.37 5.59 6.09
C ILE A 90 -12.73 6.93 6.40
N LYS A 91 -12.28 7.07 7.65
CA LYS A 91 -11.68 8.30 8.18
C LYS A 91 -10.23 8.50 7.71
N ASP A 92 -9.44 7.44 7.65
CA ASP A 92 -8.06 7.49 7.18
C ASP A 92 -7.91 6.77 5.84
N LYS A 93 -7.65 7.56 4.79
CA LYS A 93 -7.55 7.12 3.40
C LYS A 93 -6.10 7.11 2.90
N ARG A 94 -5.10 7.47 3.71
CA ARG A 94 -3.71 7.63 3.27
C ARG A 94 -3.15 6.34 2.67
N GLN A 95 -3.25 5.25 3.43
CA GLN A 95 -2.78 3.93 3.00
C GLN A 95 -3.52 3.41 1.76
N LEU A 96 -4.82 3.70 1.63
CA LEU A 96 -5.62 3.35 0.45
C LEU A 96 -5.11 4.07 -0.80
N ILE A 97 -4.83 5.37 -0.69
CA ILE A 97 -4.32 6.17 -1.81
C ILE A 97 -2.91 5.71 -2.22
N GLU A 98 -2.03 5.42 -1.26
CA GLU A 98 -0.68 4.90 -1.53
C GLU A 98 -0.73 3.56 -2.26
N ASN A 99 -1.50 2.60 -1.77
CA ASN A 99 -1.63 1.29 -2.40
C ASN A 99 -2.29 1.37 -3.78
N ARG A 100 -3.25 2.29 -3.97
CA ARG A 100 -3.84 2.55 -5.30
C ARG A 100 -2.79 2.98 -6.31
N LYS A 101 -1.89 3.90 -5.93
CA LYS A 101 -0.81 4.40 -6.80
C LYS A 101 0.21 3.30 -7.11
N LEU A 102 0.48 2.44 -6.14
CA LEU A 102 1.41 1.32 -6.28
C LEU A 102 0.92 0.29 -7.33
N ILE A 103 -0.40 0.09 -7.46
CA ILE A 103 -0.98 -0.75 -8.52
C ILE A 103 -1.02 -0.04 -9.89
N GLU A 104 -0.97 1.29 -9.92
CA GLU A 104 -1.01 2.11 -11.14
C GLU A 104 0.38 2.40 -11.74
N THR A 105 1.46 1.98 -11.07
CA THR A 105 2.86 2.13 -11.49
C THR A 105 3.33 0.88 -12.21
#